data_AF-A0A7S1ISE9-F1
#
_entry.id   AF-A0A7S1ISE9-F1
#
_cell.length_a   1.000
_cell.length_b   1.000
_cell.length_c   1.000
_cell.angle_alpha   90.00
_cell.angle_beta   90.00
_cell.angle_gamma   90.00
#
_symmetry.space_group_name_H-M   'P 1'
#
loop_
_entity.id
_entity.type
_entity.pdbx_description
1 polymer ?
#
loop_
_entity_poly.entity_id
_entity_poly.type
_entity_poly.pdbx_seq_one_letter_code
_entity_poly.pdbx_strand_id
1 'polypeptide(L)'
;THIGLFLHSATIGGRIGPLSYPLAIVSVSLVVVSSFMFWSTFNQSATVTSHSRANRLTLRQRIAWVYRRSAWSVTVSSVTVCVSCSVFAWSPIPVIQMFASNMLILMLVNCYTYILAFPCVIVFHHIHFSGKRRNTQRLKPRGTMIHKRAML
;
A
#
# COMPACT_ATOMS: atom_id res chain seq x y z
N THR A 1 31.40 14.44 17.00
CA THR A 1 31.40 13.07 17.59
C THR A 1 30.08 12.31 17.52
N HIS A 2 28.93 12.93 17.20
CA HIS A 2 27.64 12.21 17.12
C HIS A 2 27.34 11.50 15.78
N ILE A 3 28.07 11.83 14.70
CA ILE A 3 27.82 11.24 13.36
C ILE A 3 28.44 9.83 13.24
N GLY A 4 29.56 9.57 13.93
CA GLY A 4 30.22 8.26 13.91
C GLY A 4 29.43 7.15 14.60
N LEU A 5 28.61 7.49 15.60
CA LEU A 5 27.79 6.54 16.36
C LEU A 5 26.53 6.10 15.58
N PHE A 6 26.06 6.94 14.67
CA PHE A 6 24.97 6.64 13.75
C PHE A 6 25.41 5.67 12.65
N LEU A 7 26.62 5.88 12.11
CA LEU A 7 27.25 4.95 11.16
C LEU A 7 27.62 3.62 11.82
N HIS A 8 28.00 3.62 13.10
CA HIS A 8 28.25 2.37 13.81
C HIS A 8 26.96 1.59 14.13
N SER A 9 25.81 2.25 14.23
CA SER A 9 24.51 1.57 14.34
C SER A 9 24.03 0.98 13.00
N ALA A 10 24.42 1.58 11.87
CA ALA A 10 24.16 1.04 10.54
C ALA A 10 25.03 -0.18 10.18
N THR A 11 26.18 -0.36 10.86
CA THR A 11 27.04 -1.54 10.70
C THR A 11 26.72 -2.69 11.66
N ILE A 12 25.72 -2.59 12.55
CA ILE A 12 25.21 -3.72 13.35
C ILE A 12 24.21 -4.55 12.52
N GLY A 13 24.67 -5.00 11.36
CA GLY A 13 23.99 -6.01 10.54
C GLY A 13 24.26 -7.43 11.02
N GLY A 14 24.20 -7.71 12.34
CA GLY A 14 24.53 -9.06 12.83
C GLY A 14 24.10 -9.46 14.24
N ARG A 15 23.60 -8.54 15.07
CA ARG A 15 23.00 -8.91 16.37
C ARG A 15 21.53 -8.53 16.36
N ILE A 16 20.67 -9.54 16.21
CA ILE A 16 19.22 -9.46 16.42
C ILE A 16 19.02 -9.11 17.90
N GLY A 17 19.11 -7.82 18.23
CA GLY A 17 18.82 -7.34 19.57
C GLY A 17 17.33 -7.53 19.89
N PRO A 18 16.93 -7.61 21.16
CA PRO A 18 15.53 -7.85 21.55
C PRO A 18 14.52 -6.82 20.98
N LEU A 19 15.01 -5.68 20.50
CA LEU A 19 14.22 -4.60 19.88
C LEU A 19 13.93 -4.82 18.38
N SER A 20 14.56 -5.79 17.71
CA SER A 20 14.32 -6.05 16.29
C SER A 20 12.93 -6.63 16.04
N TYR A 21 12.42 -7.44 16.97
CA TYR A 21 11.09 -8.06 16.86
C TYR A 21 9.95 -7.03 16.85
N PRO A 22 9.85 -6.09 17.83
CA PRO A 22 8.79 -5.08 17.78
C PRO A 22 8.93 -4.15 16.57
N LEU A 23 10.16 -3.80 16.15
CA LEU A 23 10.37 -3.02 14.92
C LEU A 23 9.86 -3.74 13.67
N ALA A 24 10.11 -5.03 13.54
CA ALA A 24 9.63 -5.84 12.42
C ALA A 24 8.09 -5.92 12.42
N ILE A 25 7.47 -6.17 13.58
CA ILE A 25 6.02 -6.28 13.69
C ILE A 25 5.33 -4.96 13.30
N VAL A 26 5.81 -3.84 13.83
CA VAL A 26 5.22 -2.52 13.54
C VAL A 26 5.43 -2.16 12.06
N SER A 27 6.63 -2.39 11.51
CA SER A 27 6.89 -2.07 10.11
C SER A 27 6.03 -2.89 9.14
N VAL A 28 5.88 -4.20 9.36
CA VAL A 28 4.98 -5.05 8.57
C VAL A 28 3.53 -4.58 8.70
N SER A 29 3.09 -4.22 9.91
CA SER A 29 1.72 -3.74 10.14
C SER A 29 1.41 -2.48 9.33
N LEU A 30 2.36 -1.54 9.26
CA LEU A 30 2.22 -0.32 8.47
C LEU A 30 2.15 -0.57 6.96
N VAL A 31 2.93 -1.52 6.44
CA VAL A 31 2.86 -1.96 5.05
C VAL A 31 1.48 -2.53 4.74
N VAL A 32 0.98 -3.41 5.61
CA VAL A 32 -0.33 -4.04 5.47
C VAL A 32 -1.45 -2.99 5.47
N VAL A 33 -1.45 -2.06 6.44
CA VAL A 33 -2.44 -0.98 6.51
C VAL A 33 -2.44 -0.13 5.23
N SER A 34 -1.26 0.24 4.73
CA SER A 34 -1.12 1.05 3.51
C SER A 34 -1.64 0.30 2.27
N SER A 35 -1.41 -1.01 2.21
CA SER A 35 -1.90 -1.89 1.16
C SER A 35 -3.43 -1.98 1.15
N PHE A 36 -4.03 -2.17 2.33
CA PHE A 36 -5.48 -2.25 2.48
C PHE A 36 -6.18 -0.95 2.11
N MET A 37 -5.61 0.21 2.48
CA MET A 37 -6.13 1.52 2.09
C MET A 37 -6.14 1.72 0.57
N PHE A 38 -5.09 1.25 -0.10
CA PHE A 38 -5.07 1.28 -1.56
C PHE A 38 -6.14 0.36 -2.15
N TRP A 39 -6.22 -0.88 -1.65
CA TRP A 39 -7.17 -1.89 -2.15
C TRP A 39 -8.63 -1.47 -1.98
N SER A 40 -8.98 -0.89 -0.83
CA SER A 40 -10.33 -0.37 -0.58
C SER A 40 -10.68 0.77 -1.55
N THR A 41 -9.75 1.71 -1.78
CA THR A 41 -9.90 2.80 -2.74
C THR A 41 -10.02 2.27 -4.17
N PHE A 42 -9.26 1.23 -4.51
CA PHE A 42 -9.36 0.56 -5.81
C PHE A 42 -10.74 -0.08 -6.00
N ASN A 43 -11.29 -0.76 -5.00
CA ASN A 43 -12.64 -1.33 -5.09
C ASN A 43 -13.72 -0.23 -5.19
N GLN A 44 -13.59 0.86 -4.44
CA GLN A 44 -14.50 2.02 -4.55
C GLN A 44 -14.48 2.65 -5.94
N SER A 45 -13.31 2.69 -6.60
CA SER A 45 -13.25 3.24 -7.95
C SER A 45 -14.06 2.43 -8.99
N ALA A 46 -14.45 1.18 -8.71
CA ALA A 46 -15.40 0.44 -9.57
C ALA A 46 -16.86 0.89 -9.39
N THR A 47 -17.24 1.32 -8.18
CA THR A 47 -18.63 1.69 -7.86
C THR A 47 -18.89 3.16 -8.15
N VAL A 48 -17.92 4.04 -7.90
CA VAL A 48 -18.06 5.47 -8.19
C VAL A 48 -18.11 5.75 -9.70
N THR A 49 -17.42 4.94 -10.50
CA THR A 49 -17.38 5.10 -11.97
C THR A 49 -18.60 4.51 -12.69
N SER A 50 -19.46 3.74 -12.02
CA SER A 50 -20.66 3.16 -12.63
C SER A 50 -21.86 4.11 -12.67
N HIS A 51 -21.85 5.20 -11.88
CA HIS A 51 -22.96 6.17 -11.84
C HIS A 51 -23.04 7.10 -13.06
N SER A 52 -21.97 7.23 -13.84
CA SER A 52 -22.00 7.95 -15.12
C SER A 52 -22.11 6.95 -16.27
N ARG A 53 -23.34 6.74 -16.76
CA ARG A 53 -23.80 5.71 -17.73
C ARG A 53 -22.98 5.59 -19.04
N ALA A 54 -21.99 6.44 -19.30
CA ALA A 54 -21.23 6.47 -20.55
C ALA A 54 -19.72 6.25 -20.40
N ASN A 55 -19.14 6.27 -19.20
CA ASN A 55 -17.68 6.33 -19.09
C ASN A 55 -17.06 4.98 -18.72
N ARG A 56 -16.75 4.16 -19.74
CA ARG A 56 -15.80 3.04 -19.61
C ARG A 56 -14.40 3.63 -19.39
N LEU A 57 -14.15 4.19 -18.21
CA LEU A 57 -12.84 4.68 -17.82
C LEU A 57 -11.82 3.56 -18.05
N THR A 58 -10.82 3.87 -18.86
CA THR A 58 -9.73 2.94 -19.11
C THR A 58 -9.05 2.59 -17.79
N LEU A 59 -8.49 1.38 -17.69
CA LEU A 59 -7.77 0.94 -16.49
C LEU A 59 -6.75 1.99 -16.01
N ARG A 60 -6.06 2.63 -16.96
CA ARG A 60 -5.09 3.70 -16.68
C ARG A 60 -5.72 4.88 -15.93
N GLN A 61 -6.88 5.35 -16.36
CA GLN A 61 -7.58 6.44 -15.69
C GLN A 61 -8.07 6.04 -14.29
N ARG A 62 -8.53 4.80 -14.13
CA ARG A 62 -8.94 4.27 -12.83
C ARG A 62 -7.78 4.17 -11.85
N ILE A 63 -6.63 3.65 -12.29
CA ILE A 63 -5.40 3.59 -11.48
C ILE A 63 -4.91 4.99 -11.13
N ALA A 64 -4.91 5.93 -12.08
CA ALA A 64 -4.51 7.31 -11.82
C ALA A 64 -5.39 8.00 -10.77
N TRP A 65 -6.72 7.77 -10.82
CA TRP A 65 -7.66 8.29 -9.84
C TRP A 65 -7.42 7.70 -8.45
N VAL A 66 -7.27 6.37 -8.37
CA VAL A 66 -7.02 5.67 -7.10
C VAL A 66 -5.70 6.14 -6.51
N TYR A 67 -4.64 6.19 -7.31
CA TYR A 67 -3.31 6.61 -6.88
C TYR A 67 -3.32 8.03 -6.31
N ARG A 68 -3.95 9.00 -6.99
CA ARG A 68 -4.04 10.37 -6.47
C ARG A 68 -4.75 10.44 -5.12
N ARG A 69 -5.82 9.65 -4.94
CA ARG A 69 -6.61 9.66 -3.70
C ARG A 69 -5.91 8.91 -2.56
N SER A 70 -5.32 7.75 -2.84
CA SER A 70 -4.63 6.94 -1.84
C SER A 70 -3.27 7.53 -1.47
N ALA A 71 -2.53 8.12 -2.43
CA ALA A 71 -1.25 8.73 -2.19
C ALA A 71 -1.36 9.84 -1.14
N TRP A 72 -2.36 10.73 -1.26
CA TRP A 72 -2.56 11.78 -0.26
C TRP A 72 -2.78 11.21 1.15
N SER A 73 -3.68 10.22 1.28
CA SER A 73 -3.97 9.61 2.58
C SER A 73 -2.76 8.91 3.18
N VAL A 74 -1.96 8.21 2.38
CA VAL A 74 -0.78 7.49 2.87
C VAL A 74 0.36 8.45 3.18
N THR A 75 0.58 9.48 2.37
CA THR A 75 1.58 10.51 2.64
C THR A 75 1.29 11.23 3.96
N VAL A 76 0.04 11.61 4.23
CA VAL A 76 -0.33 12.24 5.51
C VAL A 76 -0.01 11.31 6.68
N SER A 77 -0.41 10.04 6.60
CA SER A 77 -0.12 9.06 7.66
C SER A 77 1.39 8.85 7.86
N SER A 78 2.16 8.71 6.78
CA SER A 78 3.62 8.55 6.85
C SER A 78 4.29 9.78 7.46
N VAL A 79 3.87 10.99 7.08
CA VAL A 79 4.38 12.24 7.66
C VAL A 79 4.09 12.29 9.17
N THR A 80 2.87 11.97 9.60
CA THR A 80 2.52 11.95 11.02
C THR A 80 3.40 10.99 11.82
N VAL A 81 3.64 9.78 11.31
CA VAL A 81 4.52 8.82 11.99
C VAL A 81 5.97 9.30 11.99
N CYS A 82 6.47 9.86 10.89
CA CYS A 82 7.82 10.43 10.84
C CYS A 82 8.00 11.55 11.87
N VAL A 83 7.01 12.44 12.01
CA VAL A 83 7.03 13.50 13.03
C VAL A 83 7.06 12.91 14.44
N SER A 84 6.18 11.95 14.73
CA SER A 84 6.16 11.26 16.03
C SER A 84 7.49 10.59 16.34
N CYS A 85 8.06 9.83 15.38
CA CYS A 85 9.37 9.20 15.55
C CYS A 85 10.50 10.22 15.71
N SER A 86 10.42 11.38 15.05
CA SER A 86 11.42 12.45 15.20
C SER A 86 11.41 13.01 16.62
N VAL A 87 10.22 13.21 17.21
CA VAL A 87 10.08 13.65 18.61
C VAL A 87 10.65 12.59 19.56
N PHE A 88 10.34 11.31 19.34
CA PHE A 88 10.88 10.22 20.16
C PHE A 88 12.40 10.04 20.04
N ALA A 89 12.99 10.42 18.90
CA ALA A 89 14.43 10.38 18.69
C ALA A 89 15.20 11.42 19.53
N TRP A 90 14.51 12.44 20.08
CA TRP A 90 15.09 13.40 21.03
C TRP A 90 14.96 12.97 22.50
N SER A 91 14.38 11.79 22.76
CA SER A 91 14.30 11.26 24.12
C SER A 91 15.70 11.03 24.71
N PRO A 92 15.91 11.34 26.01
CA PRO A 92 17.18 11.05 26.69
C PRO A 92 17.41 9.56 26.94
N ILE A 93 16.41 8.71 26.67
CA ILE A 93 16.50 7.26 26.87
C ILE A 93 17.08 6.62 25.60
N PRO A 94 18.31 6.05 25.65
CA PRO A 94 19.03 5.58 24.45
C PRO A 94 18.29 4.47 23.70
N VAL A 95 17.58 3.60 24.43
CA VAL A 95 16.75 2.52 23.84
C VAL A 95 15.65 3.10 22.95
N ILE A 96 14.98 4.15 23.42
CA ILE A 96 13.90 4.81 22.68
C ILE A 96 14.47 5.54 21.47
N GLN A 97 15.62 6.19 21.64
CA GLN A 97 16.30 6.89 20.55
C GLN A 97 16.69 5.95 19.41
N MET A 98 17.32 4.80 19.72
CA MET A 98 17.71 3.80 18.71
C MET A 98 16.49 3.16 18.03
N PHE A 99 15.43 2.89 18.78
CA PHE A 99 14.18 2.38 18.22
C PHE A 99 13.55 3.41 17.26
N ALA A 100 13.43 4.66 17.69
CA ALA A 100 12.82 5.73 16.92
C ALA A 100 13.62 6.08 15.66
N SER A 101 14.95 6.10 15.73
CA SER A 101 15.82 6.35 14.57
C SER A 101 15.70 5.26 13.52
N ASN A 102 15.70 3.99 13.94
CA ASN A 102 15.54 2.86 13.03
C ASN A 102 14.15 2.84 12.41
N MET A 103 13.12 3.15 13.20
CA MET A 103 11.74 3.25 12.73
C MET A 103 11.57 4.35 11.68
N LEU A 104 12.25 5.48 11.85
CA LEU A 104 12.21 6.59 10.90
C LEU A 104 12.81 6.21 9.55
N ILE A 105 13.95 5.49 9.55
CA ILE A 105 14.56 4.97 8.31
C ILE A 105 13.61 3.97 7.62
N LEU A 106 13.04 3.03 8.37
CA LEU A 106 12.09 2.06 7.83
C LEU A 106 10.84 2.74 7.23
N MET A 107 10.35 3.80 7.87
CA MET A 107 9.19 4.54 7.37
C MET A 107 9.49 5.27 6.06
N LEU A 108 10.70 5.84 5.91
CA LEU A 108 11.12 6.45 4.65
C LEU A 108 11.23 5.42 3.52
N VAL A 109 11.82 4.25 3.80
CA VAL A 109 11.88 3.13 2.83
C VAL A 109 10.48 2.65 2.46
N ASN A 110 9.58 2.53 3.43
CA ASN A 110 8.18 2.15 3.18
C ASN A 110 7.45 3.18 2.31
N CYS A 111 7.62 4.48 2.59
CA CYS A 111 7.03 5.55 1.80
C CYS A 111 7.52 5.50 0.33
N TYR A 112 8.83 5.34 0.14
CA TYR A 112 9.43 5.18 -1.19
C TYR A 112 8.89 3.95 -1.94
N THR A 113 8.85 2.81 -1.25
CA THR A 113 8.34 1.55 -1.81
C THR A 113 6.85 1.65 -2.13
N TYR A 114 6.06 2.36 -1.33
CA TYR A 114 4.64 2.58 -1.57
C TYR A 114 4.40 3.43 -2.82
N ILE A 115 5.16 4.52 -2.99
CA ILE A 115 5.00 5.43 -4.13
C ILE A 115 5.34 4.74 -5.46
N LEU A 116 6.37 3.88 -5.47
CA LEU A 116 6.91 3.28 -6.69
C LEU A 116 6.45 1.85 -6.96
N ALA A 117 6.50 0.96 -5.97
CA ALA A 117 6.28 -0.48 -6.19
C ALA A 117 4.80 -0.85 -6.27
N PHE A 118 3.94 -0.23 -5.47
CA PHE A 118 2.51 -0.56 -5.45
C PHE A 118 1.80 -0.38 -6.79
N PRO A 119 1.89 0.77 -7.50
CA PRO A 119 1.22 0.92 -8.78
C PRO A 119 1.68 -0.13 -9.80
N CYS A 120 2.96 -0.50 -9.79
CA CYS A 120 3.51 -1.55 -10.64
C CYS A 120 2.89 -2.92 -10.34
N VAL A 121 2.79 -3.32 -9.07
CA VAL A 121 2.19 -4.60 -8.66
C VAL A 121 0.73 -4.70 -9.10
N ILE A 122 -0.04 -3.61 -9.02
CA ILE A 122 -1.46 -3.62 -9.40
C ILE A 122 -1.64 -3.69 -10.91
N VAL A 123 -0.82 -2.96 -11.67
CA VAL A 123 -0.81 -3.07 -13.13
C VAL A 123 -0.49 -4.51 -13.53
N PHE A 124 0.53 -5.11 -12.92
CA PHE A 124 0.91 -6.50 -13.17
C PHE A 124 -0.21 -7.48 -12.81
N HIS A 125 -0.80 -7.36 -11.61
CA HIS A 125 -1.93 -8.18 -11.17
C HIS A 125 -3.11 -8.04 -12.13
N HIS A 126 -3.45 -6.81 -12.55
CA HIS A 126 -4.57 -6.60 -13.45
C HIS A 126 -4.29 -7.19 -14.84
N ILE A 127 -3.08 -7.04 -15.40
CA ILE A 127 -2.71 -7.61 -16.70
C ILE A 127 -2.81 -9.14 -16.66
N HIS A 128 -2.24 -9.79 -15.65
CA HIS A 128 -2.22 -11.24 -15.56
C HIS A 128 -3.57 -11.87 -15.19
N PHE A 129 -4.31 -11.30 -14.24
CA PHE A 129 -5.54 -11.92 -13.74
C PHE A 129 -6.80 -11.49 -14.50
N SER A 130 -6.85 -10.29 -15.08
CA SER A 130 -8.03 -9.85 -15.85
C SER A 130 -8.13 -10.54 -17.21
N GLY A 131 -7.00 -10.95 -17.79
CA GLY A 131 -6.96 -11.78 -19.00
C GLY A 131 -7.65 -13.14 -18.79
N LYS A 132 -7.39 -13.80 -17.65
CA LYS A 132 -8.04 -15.07 -17.28
C LYS A 132 -9.55 -14.92 -17.10
N ARG A 133 -10.01 -13.89 -16.39
CA ARG A 133 -11.45 -13.66 -16.12
C ARG A 133 -12.27 -13.42 -17.40
N ARG A 134 -11.70 -12.74 -18.40
CA ARG A 134 -12.33 -12.54 -19.71
C ARG A 134 -12.45 -13.85 -20.50
N ASN A 135 -11.45 -14.72 -20.44
CA ASN A 135 -11.52 -16.04 -21.07
C ASN A 135 -12.58 -16.93 -20.40
N THR A 136 -12.69 -16.92 -19.08
CA THR A 136 -13.73 -17.69 -18.37
C THR A 136 -15.15 -17.16 -18.66
N GLN A 137 -15.33 -15.84 -18.81
CA GLN A 137 -16.63 -15.26 -19.17
C GLN A 137 -17.03 -15.51 -20.63
N ARG A 138 -16.06 -15.63 -21.56
CA ARG A 138 -16.33 -16.04 -22.95
C ARG A 138 -16.69 -17.52 -23.07
N LEU A 139 -16.14 -18.35 -22.19
CA LEU A 139 -16.41 -19.79 -22.13
C LEU A 139 -17.70 -20.15 -21.40
N LYS A 140 -18.38 -19.21 -20.73
CA LYS A 140 -19.71 -19.46 -20.19
C LYS A 140 -20.70 -19.40 -21.35
N PRO A 141 -21.28 -20.54 -21.82
CA PRO A 141 -22.24 -20.51 -22.91
C PRO A 141 -23.40 -19.59 -22.52
N ARG A 142 -23.79 -18.72 -23.46
CA ARG A 142 -24.97 -17.83 -23.41
C ARG A 142 -26.28 -18.65 -23.45
N GLY A 143 -26.42 -19.65 -22.57
CA GLY A 143 -27.50 -20.64 -22.63
C GLY A 143 -28.74 -20.33 -21.78
N THR A 144 -28.80 -19.22 -21.04
CA THR A 144 -29.89 -19.01 -20.06
C THR A 144 -30.48 -17.60 -20.04
N MET A 145 -30.52 -16.91 -21.18
CA MET A 145 -31.26 -15.64 -21.33
C MET A 145 -32.39 -15.68 -22.36
N ILE A 146 -33.13 -16.80 -22.44
CA ILE A 146 -34.36 -16.83 -23.25
C ILE A 146 -35.62 -17.21 -22.44
N HIS A 147 -35.51 -17.88 -21.28
CA HIS A 147 -36.70 -18.49 -20.67
C HIS A 147 -37.50 -17.67 -19.64
N LYS A 148 -37.22 -16.38 -19.42
CA LYS A 148 -37.98 -15.55 -18.47
C LYS A 148 -38.88 -14.45 -19.07
N ARG A 149 -39.14 -14.49 -20.38
CA ARG A 149 -40.09 -13.56 -21.04
C ARG A 149 -41.41 -14.19 -21.52
N ALA A 150 -41.70 -15.44 -21.15
CA ALA A 150 -42.90 -16.16 -21.63
C ALA A 150 -43.94 -16.46 -20.52
N MET A 151 -43.95 -15.70 -19.43
CA MET A 151 -45.01 -15.79 -18.41
C MET A 151 -45.39 -14.39 -17.94
N LEU A 152 -46.00 -13.63 -18.85
CA LEU A 152 -47.00 -12.60 -18.55
C LEU A 152 -48.08 -12.73 -19.62
#